data_AF-J5KUG4-F1
#
_entry.id   AF-J5KUG4-F1
#
_cell.length_a   1.000
_cell.length_b   1.000
_cell.length_c   1.000
_cell.angle_alpha   90.00
_cell.angle_beta   90.00
_cell.angle_gamma   90.00
#
_symmetry.space_group_name_H-M   'P 1'
#
loop_
_entity.id
_entity.type
_entity.pdbx_description
1 polymer ?
#
loop_
_entity_poly.entity_id
_entity_poly.type
_entity_poly.pdbx_seq_one_letter_code
_entity_poly.pdbx_strand_id
1 'polypeptide(L)'
;MRLKLVLGAVIFQILALLAMLVNAFAPLYFGKDIRVDVSLYDPRDLLRGNYVSLQYDFTRNLPIFHGAYDEEVDENQSIGKDKIYVSLKPDENGTYQSDGYSFERPKDGVFIVGSMDYEGAKFGIEAFFMPPQKAIQMEKDIRESGAYAILAVMDNGKARVKDIVPKGKFYIKF
;
A
#
# COMPACT_ATOMS: atom_id res chain seq x y z
N MET A 1 46.85 9.29 1.15
CA MET A 1 45.78 8.87 2.09
C MET A 1 44.43 9.50 1.79
N ARG A 2 44.34 10.81 1.48
CA ARG A 2 43.06 11.50 1.21
C ARG A 2 42.24 10.90 0.05
N LEU A 3 42.87 10.50 -1.05
CA LEU A 3 42.15 9.92 -2.21
C LEU A 3 41.46 8.58 -1.89
N LYS A 4 42.07 7.73 -1.05
CA LYS A 4 41.46 6.45 -0.62
C LYS A 4 40.21 6.68 0.24
N LEU A 5 40.24 7.72 1.08
CA LEU A 5 39.08 8.12 1.90
C LEU A 5 37.94 8.67 1.04
N VAL A 6 38.26 9.52 0.05
CA VAL A 6 37.25 10.03 -0.90
C VAL A 6 36.64 8.90 -1.71
N LEU A 7 37.45 7.97 -2.23
CA LEU A 7 36.94 6.81 -2.96
C LEU A 7 36.05 5.92 -2.08
N GLY A 8 36.45 5.71 -0.83
CA GLY A 8 35.64 4.98 0.15
C GLY A 8 34.30 5.65 0.43
N ALA A 9 34.27 6.98 0.58
CA ALA A 9 33.04 7.73 0.78
C ALA A 9 32.08 7.63 -0.43
N VAL A 10 32.61 7.71 -1.65
CA VAL A 10 31.81 7.56 -2.88
C VAL A 10 31.21 6.15 -2.98
N ILE A 11 32.01 5.11 -2.71
CA ILE A 11 31.52 3.72 -2.71
C ILE A 11 30.44 3.54 -1.65
N PHE A 12 30.66 4.04 -0.44
CA PHE A 12 29.67 3.99 0.63
C PHE A 12 28.36 4.66 0.23
N GLN A 13 28.42 5.82 -0.42
CA GLN A 13 27.22 6.52 -0.89
C GLN A 13 26.46 5.72 -1.96
N ILE A 14 27.15 5.08 -2.90
CA ILE A 14 26.52 4.21 -3.90
C ILE A 14 25.88 2.99 -3.21
N LEU A 15 26.57 2.36 -2.25
CA LEU A 15 26.03 1.24 -1.50
C LEU A 15 24.81 1.62 -0.67
N ALA A 16 24.81 2.81 -0.06
CA ALA A 16 23.66 3.32 0.68
C ALA A 16 22.44 3.50 -0.24
N LEU A 17 22.63 4.09 -1.43
CA LEU A 17 21.56 4.24 -2.43
C LEU A 17 21.04 2.88 -2.92
N LEU A 18 21.93 1.92 -3.18
CA LEU A 18 21.54 0.56 -3.55
C LEU A 18 20.75 -0.13 -2.43
N ALA A 19 21.16 0.02 -1.17
CA ALA A 19 20.43 -0.54 -0.03
C ALA A 19 19.02 0.06 0.09
N MET A 20 18.87 1.37 -0.12
CA MET A 20 17.57 2.03 -0.15
C MET A 20 16.69 1.49 -1.29
N LEU A 21 17.26 1.32 -2.48
CA LEU A 21 16.55 0.76 -3.63
C LEU A 21 16.07 -0.67 -3.36
N VAL A 22 16.96 -1.54 -2.88
CA VAL A 22 16.61 -2.93 -2.54
C VAL A 22 15.50 -2.97 -1.48
N ASN A 23 15.59 -2.15 -0.44
CA ASN A 23 14.55 -2.08 0.60
C ASN A 23 13.20 -1.58 0.07
N ALA A 24 13.19 -0.71 -0.95
CA ALA A 24 11.97 -0.22 -1.58
C ALA A 24 11.31 -1.27 -2.48
N PHE A 25 12.10 -2.07 -3.20
CA PHE A 25 11.63 -3.11 -4.11
C PHE A 25 11.45 -4.49 -3.46
N ALA A 26 11.99 -4.71 -2.26
CA ALA A 26 11.92 -6.00 -1.55
C ALA A 26 10.50 -6.60 -1.47
N PRO A 27 9.42 -5.82 -1.19
CA PRO A 27 8.08 -6.38 -1.16
C PRO A 27 7.64 -7.03 -2.47
N LEU A 28 8.05 -6.48 -3.61
CA LEU A 28 7.65 -7.00 -4.93
C LEU A 28 8.29 -8.37 -5.27
N TYR A 29 9.43 -8.69 -4.65
CA TYR A 29 10.18 -9.91 -4.91
C TYR A 29 10.02 -10.98 -3.82
N PHE A 30 9.99 -10.57 -2.55
CA PHE A 30 9.92 -11.47 -1.40
C PHE A 30 8.57 -11.47 -0.70
N GLY A 31 7.66 -10.55 -1.05
CA GLY A 31 6.33 -10.49 -0.49
C GLY A 31 5.44 -11.62 -0.99
N LYS A 32 4.50 -12.02 -0.14
CA LYS A 32 3.41 -12.92 -0.50
C LYS A 32 2.40 -12.16 -1.36
N ASP A 33 2.11 -12.69 -2.53
CA ASP A 33 1.06 -12.15 -3.41
C ASP A 33 -0.33 -12.48 -2.82
N ILE A 34 -1.10 -11.44 -2.50
CA ILE A 34 -2.48 -11.53 -2.05
C ILE A 34 -3.39 -10.73 -2.99
N ARG A 35 -4.65 -11.14 -3.11
CA ARG A 35 -5.66 -10.44 -3.93
C ARG A 35 -6.63 -9.73 -3.02
N VAL A 36 -6.81 -8.43 -3.19
CA VAL A 36 -7.74 -7.64 -2.39
C VAL A 36 -8.71 -6.91 -3.30
N ASP A 37 -9.97 -6.86 -2.89
CA ASP A 37 -10.99 -6.08 -3.57
C ASP A 37 -10.70 -4.58 -3.46
N VAL A 38 -10.76 -3.89 -4.60
CA VAL A 38 -10.53 -2.44 -4.67
C VAL A 38 -11.57 -1.76 -5.55
N SER A 39 -11.98 -0.58 -5.11
CA SER A 39 -12.72 0.38 -5.93
C SER A 39 -11.77 1.50 -6.36
N LEU A 40 -11.94 1.98 -7.59
CA LEU A 40 -11.17 3.12 -8.06
C LEU A 40 -11.84 4.43 -7.67
N TYR A 41 -11.01 5.35 -7.21
CA TYR A 41 -11.34 6.77 -7.15
C TYR A 41 -10.51 7.47 -8.23
N ASP A 42 -11.10 8.33 -9.05
CA ASP A 42 -10.39 9.03 -10.14
C ASP A 42 -10.15 10.52 -9.80
N PRO A 43 -9.08 10.86 -9.04
CA PRO A 43 -8.64 12.22 -8.84
C PRO A 43 -7.65 12.60 -9.93
N ARG A 44 -8.12 12.85 -11.16
CA ARG A 44 -7.24 13.32 -12.25
C ARG A 44 -6.50 14.58 -11.80
N ASP A 45 -5.20 14.45 -11.55
CA ASP A 45 -4.30 15.55 -11.20
C ASP A 45 -3.29 15.76 -12.33
N LEU A 46 -3.40 16.90 -13.01
CA LEU A 46 -2.61 17.25 -14.19
C LEU A 46 -1.09 17.29 -13.92
N LEU A 47 -0.67 17.39 -12.65
CA LEU A 47 0.74 17.57 -12.27
C LEU A 47 1.42 16.30 -11.73
N ARG A 48 0.65 15.24 -11.38
CA ARG A 48 1.19 13.99 -10.80
C ARG A 48 1.36 12.86 -11.82
N GLY A 49 1.03 13.12 -13.09
CA GLY A 49 1.03 12.12 -14.15
C GLY A 49 -0.20 11.21 -14.10
N ASN A 50 -0.14 10.08 -14.80
CA ASN A 50 -1.26 9.15 -14.89
C ASN A 50 -1.09 8.07 -13.81
N TYR A 51 -1.88 8.17 -12.75
CA TYR A 51 -1.99 7.16 -11.72
C TYR A 51 -3.46 6.87 -11.45
N VAL A 52 -3.72 5.70 -10.90
CA VAL A 52 -5.04 5.26 -10.49
C VAL A 52 -5.06 5.22 -8.96
N SER A 53 -6.03 5.91 -8.34
CA SER A 53 -6.21 5.87 -6.89
C SER A 53 -7.06 4.67 -6.49
N LEU A 54 -6.52 3.86 -5.58
CA LEU A 54 -7.10 2.63 -5.07
C LEU A 54 -7.72 2.91 -3.70
N GLN A 55 -9.01 2.68 -3.61
CA GLN A 55 -9.72 2.68 -2.35
C GLN A 55 -9.98 1.23 -1.93
N TYR A 56 -9.50 0.89 -0.74
CA TYR A 56 -9.64 -0.43 -0.15
C TYR A 56 -10.83 -0.45 0.80
N ASP A 57 -11.54 -1.58 0.85
CA ASP A 57 -12.69 -1.77 1.75
C ASP A 57 -12.29 -1.63 3.21
N PHE A 58 -11.11 -2.15 3.55
CA PHE A 58 -10.59 -2.06 4.90
C PHE A 58 -10.25 -0.63 5.32
N THR A 59 -9.97 0.30 4.40
CA THR A 59 -9.73 1.71 4.73
C THR A 59 -11.03 2.43 5.07
N ARG A 60 -12.16 2.03 4.48
CA ARG A 60 -13.47 2.67 4.73
C ARG A 60 -13.98 2.45 6.14
N ASN A 61 -13.60 1.35 6.76
CA ASN A 61 -14.05 0.96 8.10
C ASN A 61 -13.08 1.40 9.22
N LEU A 62 -12.05 2.19 8.89
CA LEU A 62 -11.12 2.71 9.88
C LEU A 62 -11.62 4.04 10.47
N PRO A 63 -11.31 4.32 11.75
CA PRO A 63 -11.63 5.60 12.34
C PRO A 63 -10.92 6.73 11.56
N ILE A 64 -11.70 7.69 11.08
CA ILE A 64 -11.17 8.95 10.56
C ILE A 64 -11.04 9.88 11.75
N PHE A 65 -9.81 10.32 12.05
CA PHE A 65 -9.56 11.31 13.09
C PHE A 65 -10.10 12.67 12.63
N HIS A 66 -11.40 12.90 12.84
CA HIS A 66 -11.97 14.22 12.75
C HIS A 66 -11.47 14.99 13.97
N GLY A 67 -10.62 16.00 13.75
CA GLY A 67 -9.94 16.78 14.78
C GLY A 67 -10.83 17.62 15.71
N ALA A 68 -12.09 17.25 15.94
CA ALA A 68 -12.95 17.80 16.96
C ALA A 68 -14.13 16.85 17.20
N TYR A 69 -14.43 16.54 18.47
CA TYR A 69 -15.59 15.79 18.96
C TYR A 69 -15.61 14.27 18.72
N ASP A 70 -14.73 13.53 19.41
CA ASP A 70 -15.13 12.24 19.99
C ASP A 70 -14.50 12.13 21.37
N GLU A 71 -15.32 12.16 22.41
CA GLU A 71 -14.96 12.20 23.84
C GLU A 71 -14.40 10.86 24.38
N GLU A 72 -14.14 9.87 23.53
CA GLU A 72 -13.63 8.54 23.94
C GLU A 72 -12.28 8.14 23.32
N VAL A 73 -11.52 9.10 22.77
CA VAL A 73 -10.13 8.81 22.38
C VAL A 73 -9.23 9.06 23.59
N ASP A 74 -8.84 7.97 24.25
CA ASP A 74 -7.89 7.92 25.36
C ASP A 74 -6.71 8.88 25.12
N GLU A 75 -6.52 9.83 26.04
CA GLU A 75 -5.56 10.95 25.99
C GLU A 75 -4.09 10.53 25.80
N ASN A 76 -3.82 9.22 25.89
CA ASN A 76 -2.52 8.61 25.67
C ASN A 76 -2.21 8.25 24.20
N GLN A 77 -3.19 8.34 23.28
CA GLN A 77 -2.98 8.11 21.84
C GLN A 77 -2.51 9.39 21.18
N SER A 78 -1.22 9.67 21.38
CA SER A 78 -0.55 10.86 20.87
C SER A 78 -0.70 10.96 19.35
N ILE A 79 -1.51 11.94 18.95
CA ILE A 79 -1.71 12.45 17.59
C ILE A 79 -0.33 12.82 17.00
N GLY A 80 0.36 11.83 16.43
CA GLY A 80 1.75 11.99 16.05
C GLY A 80 2.46 10.67 15.76
N LYS A 81 2.12 10.05 14.61
CA LYS A 81 2.79 8.87 14.01
C LYS A 81 2.39 7.50 14.57
N ASP A 82 1.12 7.31 14.90
CA ASP A 82 0.65 5.98 15.24
C ASP A 82 0.59 5.11 13.98
N LYS A 83 1.38 4.03 14.03
CA LYS A 83 1.33 2.98 13.02
C LYS A 83 0.05 2.21 13.25
N ILE A 84 -0.69 2.00 12.17
CA ILE A 84 -1.88 1.14 12.19
C ILE A 84 -1.56 -0.15 11.43
N TYR A 85 -1.98 -1.26 11.99
CA TYR A 85 -1.84 -2.58 11.41
C TYR A 85 -3.21 -3.13 11.06
N VAL A 86 -3.42 -3.49 9.80
CA VAL A 86 -4.66 -4.13 9.34
C VAL A 86 -4.38 -5.60 9.13
N SER A 87 -5.12 -6.46 9.81
CA SER A 87 -5.02 -7.91 9.65
C SER A 87 -5.92 -8.37 8.52
N LEU A 88 -5.40 -9.24 7.66
CA LEU A 88 -6.09 -9.74 6.47
C LEU A 88 -6.25 -11.26 6.56
N LYS A 89 -7.46 -11.74 6.30
CA LYS A 89 -7.78 -13.18 6.22
C LYS A 89 -8.23 -13.55 4.81
N PRO A 90 -7.85 -14.75 4.31
CA PRO A 90 -8.37 -15.25 3.06
C PRO A 90 -9.86 -15.55 3.19
N ASP A 91 -10.63 -15.12 2.19
CA ASP A 91 -12.03 -15.43 1.97
C ASP A 91 -12.16 -16.71 1.11
N GLU A 92 -13.38 -17.25 1.02
CA GLU A 92 -13.69 -18.49 0.28
C GLU A 92 -13.31 -18.41 -1.20
N ASN A 93 -13.30 -17.21 -1.79
CA ASN A 93 -12.93 -16.96 -3.18
C ASN A 93 -11.41 -16.79 -3.41
N GLY A 94 -10.59 -16.94 -2.37
CA GLY A 94 -9.13 -16.73 -2.44
C GLY A 94 -8.71 -15.26 -2.50
N THR A 95 -9.65 -14.33 -2.31
CA THR A 95 -9.38 -12.92 -1.99
C THR A 95 -9.08 -12.75 -0.51
N TYR A 96 -8.49 -11.64 -0.11
CA TYR A 96 -8.19 -11.32 1.27
C TYR A 96 -9.07 -10.16 1.72
N GLN A 97 -9.80 -10.36 2.81
CA GLN A 97 -10.64 -9.34 3.45
C GLN A 97 -10.03 -8.92 4.79
N SER A 98 -10.39 -7.73 5.27
CA SER A 98 -9.98 -7.27 6.60
C SER A 98 -10.71 -8.00 7.71
N ASP A 99 -9.92 -8.51 8.66
CA ASP A 99 -10.39 -9.12 9.89
C ASP A 99 -10.43 -8.13 11.06
N GLY A 100 -9.74 -6.98 10.94
CA GLY A 100 -9.71 -5.93 11.94
C GLY A 100 -8.44 -5.08 11.86
N TYR A 101 -8.35 -4.08 12.74
CA TYR A 101 -7.16 -3.24 12.90
C TYR A 101 -6.61 -3.31 14.33
N SER A 102 -5.32 -3.03 14.47
CA SER A 102 -4.64 -2.91 15.75
C SER A 102 -3.57 -1.83 15.66
N PHE A 103 -3.27 -1.18 16.78
CA PHE A 103 -2.14 -0.26 16.91
C PHE A 103 -0.84 -0.98 17.31
N GLU A 104 -0.95 -2.24 17.73
CA GLU A 104 0.20 -3.10 18.00
C GLU A 104 0.44 -4.06 16.84
N ARG A 105 1.71 -4.43 16.66
CA ARG A 105 2.10 -5.35 15.59
C ARG A 105 1.49 -6.73 15.85
N PRO A 106 0.70 -7.29 14.92
CA PRO A 106 0.18 -8.65 15.04
C PRO A 106 1.34 -9.67 15.09
N LYS A 107 1.19 -10.70 15.93
CA LYS A 107 2.19 -11.77 16.08
C LYS A 107 2.16 -12.74 14.91
N ASP A 108 0.97 -12.99 14.37
CA ASP A 108 0.72 -13.99 13.33
C ASP A 108 -0.29 -13.48 12.29
N GLY A 109 -0.27 -14.10 11.12
CA GLY A 109 -1.18 -13.78 10.01
C GLY A 109 -0.61 -12.78 9.01
N VAL A 110 -1.35 -12.56 7.93
CA VAL A 110 -1.01 -11.54 6.94
C VAL A 110 -1.54 -10.21 7.45
N PHE A 111 -0.67 -9.21 7.58
CA PHE A 111 -1.09 -7.87 7.97
C PHE A 111 -0.41 -6.82 7.10
N ILE A 112 -1.01 -5.64 7.01
CA ILE A 112 -0.44 -4.48 6.32
C ILE A 112 -0.23 -3.37 7.33
N VAL A 113 0.95 -2.75 7.29
CA VAL A 113 1.27 -1.58 8.13
C VAL A 113 0.99 -0.29 7.35
N GLY A 114 0.31 0.64 8.01
CA GLY A 114 0.07 1.99 7.55
C GLY A 114 0.46 3.02 8.58
N SER A 115 0.40 4.29 8.17
CA SER A 115 0.52 5.46 9.02
C SER A 115 -0.82 6.17 9.08
N MET A 116 -1.19 6.63 10.26
CA MET A 116 -2.37 7.45 10.46
C MET A 116 -1.99 8.93 10.42
N ASP A 117 -2.72 9.71 9.62
CA ASP A 117 -2.67 11.17 9.60
C ASP A 117 -4.06 11.78 9.82
N TYR A 118 -4.16 13.12 9.76
CA TYR A 118 -5.42 13.84 9.94
C TYR A 118 -6.47 13.54 8.85
N GLU A 119 -6.04 13.01 7.69
CA GLU A 119 -6.95 12.61 6.60
C GLU A 119 -7.37 11.13 6.73
N GLY A 120 -6.72 10.37 7.61
CA GLY A 120 -7.03 8.98 7.92
C GLY A 120 -5.82 8.05 7.81
N ALA A 121 -6.08 6.75 7.68
CA ALA A 121 -5.03 5.75 7.54
C ALA A 121 -4.52 5.65 6.09
N LYS A 122 -3.20 5.72 5.91
CA LYS A 122 -2.49 5.53 4.64
C LYS A 122 -1.51 4.38 4.72
N PHE A 123 -1.58 3.47 3.77
CA PHE A 123 -0.81 2.22 3.69
C PHE A 123 0.26 2.24 2.60
N GLY A 124 0.32 3.30 1.78
CA GLY A 124 1.30 3.45 0.71
C GLY A 124 1.03 2.55 -0.51
N ILE A 125 -0.19 2.06 -0.62
CA ILE A 125 -0.72 1.19 -1.69
C ILE A 125 -1.94 1.81 -2.37
N GLU A 126 -2.26 3.07 -2.07
CA GLU A 126 -3.40 3.80 -2.62
C GLU A 126 -3.14 4.31 -4.04
N ALA A 127 -1.90 4.33 -4.52
CA ALA A 127 -1.58 4.84 -5.86
C ALA A 127 -0.87 3.77 -6.70
N PHE A 128 -1.38 3.53 -7.91
CA PHE A 128 -0.74 2.69 -8.90
C PHE A 128 -0.42 3.49 -10.17
N PHE A 129 0.86 3.52 -10.53
CA PHE A 129 1.36 4.30 -11.66
C PHE A 129 1.44 3.45 -12.92
N MET A 130 0.83 3.91 -14.00
CA MET A 130 0.85 3.20 -15.28
C MET A 130 0.85 4.17 -16.47
N PRO A 131 1.28 3.72 -17.67
CA PRO A 131 1.25 4.58 -18.85
C PRO A 131 -0.15 5.13 -19.15
N PRO A 132 -0.27 6.38 -19.63
CA PRO A 132 -1.55 7.07 -19.82
C PRO A 132 -2.62 6.26 -20.56
N GLN A 133 -2.21 5.64 -21.68
CA GLN A 133 -3.11 4.86 -22.53
C GLN A 133 -3.66 3.63 -21.81
N LYS A 134 -2.82 2.97 -20.99
CA LYS A 134 -3.24 1.83 -20.18
C LYS A 134 -4.16 2.26 -19.04
N ALA A 135 -3.87 3.40 -18.39
CA ALA A 135 -4.69 3.94 -17.31
C ALA A 135 -6.15 4.19 -17.75
N ILE A 136 -6.34 4.81 -18.92
CA ILE A 136 -7.67 5.11 -19.46
C ILE A 136 -8.47 3.82 -19.74
N GLN A 137 -7.82 2.80 -20.33
CA GLN A 137 -8.50 1.53 -20.59
C GLN A 137 -8.83 0.80 -19.29
N MET A 138 -7.90 0.82 -18.34
CA MET A 138 -8.04 0.22 -17.03
C MET A 138 -9.21 0.83 -16.25
N GLU A 139 -9.35 2.15 -16.27
CA GLU A 139 -10.47 2.87 -15.64
C GLU A 139 -11.82 2.41 -16.19
N LYS A 140 -11.93 2.22 -17.52
CA LYS A 140 -13.16 1.73 -18.17
C LYS A 140 -13.48 0.29 -17.75
N ASP A 141 -12.50 -0.61 -17.87
CA ASP A 141 -12.67 -2.03 -17.56
C ASP A 141 -13.11 -2.25 -16.09
N ILE A 142 -12.58 -1.41 -15.19
CA ILE A 142 -12.88 -1.49 -13.76
C ILE A 142 -14.21 -0.82 -13.41
N ARG A 143 -14.60 0.26 -14.10
CA ARG A 143 -15.94 0.85 -13.93
C ARG A 143 -17.05 -0.15 -14.28
N GLU A 144 -16.81 -1.03 -15.24
CA GLU A 144 -17.78 -2.03 -15.69
C GLU A 144 -17.84 -3.28 -14.79
N SER A 145 -16.69 -3.75 -14.28
CA SER A 145 -16.60 -5.07 -13.62
C SER A 145 -15.98 -5.06 -12.21
N GLY A 146 -15.51 -3.91 -11.72
CA GLY A 146 -14.69 -3.83 -10.52
C GLY A 146 -13.27 -4.35 -10.74
N ALA A 147 -12.44 -4.33 -9.69
CA ALA A 147 -11.05 -4.79 -9.76
C ALA A 147 -10.59 -5.53 -8.51
N TYR A 148 -9.55 -6.34 -8.70
CA TYR A 148 -8.70 -6.89 -7.67
C TYR A 148 -7.32 -6.22 -7.74
N ALA A 149 -6.81 -5.73 -6.62
CA ALA A 149 -5.39 -5.38 -6.50
C ALA A 149 -4.59 -6.61 -6.06
N ILE A 150 -3.52 -6.92 -6.80
CA ILE A 150 -2.53 -7.89 -6.39
C ILE A 150 -1.50 -7.14 -5.55
N LEU A 151 -1.50 -7.39 -4.25
CA LEU A 151 -0.54 -6.81 -3.31
C LEU A 151 0.55 -7.82 -2.99
N ALA A 152 1.79 -7.38 -2.98
CA ALA A 152 2.90 -8.16 -2.47
C ALA A 152 3.20 -7.69 -1.03
N VAL A 153 2.94 -8.56 -0.04
CA VAL A 153 3.00 -8.24 1.39
C VAL A 153 4.11 -9.00 2.07
N MET A 154 5.02 -8.30 2.75
CA MET A 154 6.10 -8.92 3.52
C MET A 154 5.68 -9.23 4.97
N ASP A 155 6.43 -10.10 5.65
CA ASP A 155 6.21 -10.47 7.06
C ASP A 155 6.33 -9.31 8.06
N ASN A 156 6.89 -8.18 7.63
CA ASN A 156 6.95 -6.94 8.42
C ASN A 156 5.76 -5.99 8.16
N GLY A 157 4.79 -6.43 7.35
CA GLY A 157 3.59 -5.68 7.00
C GLY A 157 3.75 -4.68 5.87
N LYS A 158 4.97 -4.48 5.32
CA LYS A 158 5.13 -3.62 4.14
C LYS A 158 4.44 -4.27 2.94
N ALA A 159 3.55 -3.51 2.32
CA ALA A 159 2.86 -3.91 1.11
C ALA A 159 3.24 -3.03 -0.08
N ARG A 160 3.20 -3.61 -1.28
CA ARG A 160 3.26 -2.88 -2.55
C ARG A 160 2.23 -3.43 -3.52
N VAL A 161 1.62 -2.55 -4.31
CA VAL A 161 0.77 -2.95 -5.43
C VAL A 161 1.67 -3.50 -6.54
N LYS A 162 1.44 -4.75 -6.91
CA LYS A 162 2.16 -5.46 -7.98
C LYS A 162 1.44 -5.30 -9.31
N ASP A 163 0.13 -5.51 -9.30
CA ASP A 163 -0.74 -5.21 -10.44
C ASP A 163 -2.19 -5.02 -9.99
N ILE A 164 -3.04 -4.59 -10.92
CA ILE A 164 -4.49 -4.53 -10.77
C ILE A 164 -5.12 -5.40 -11.86
N VAL A 165 -6.22 -6.08 -11.53
CA VAL A 165 -6.91 -7.01 -12.43
C VAL A 165 -8.41 -6.67 -12.44
N PRO A 166 -8.99 -6.29 -13.59
CA PRO A 166 -10.44 -6.16 -13.71
C PRO A 166 -11.11 -7.52 -13.49
N LYS A 167 -12.20 -7.58 -12.72
CA LYS A 167 -12.83 -8.89 -12.37
C LYS A 167 -13.37 -9.63 -13.60
N GLY A 168 -13.62 -8.91 -14.71
CA GLY A 168 -14.06 -9.48 -15.98
C GLY A 168 -12.95 -10.02 -16.90
N LYS A 169 -11.66 -9.90 -16.55
CA LYS A 169 -10.54 -10.40 -17.37
C LYS A 169 -9.69 -11.41 -16.60
N PHE A 170 -9.54 -12.61 -17.15
CA PHE A 170 -8.68 -13.65 -16.59
C PHE A 170 -7.20 -13.26 -16.68
N TYR A 171 -6.50 -13.35 -15.56
CA TYR A 171 -5.08 -13.05 -15.47
C TYR A 171 -4.26 -14.28 -15.88
N ILE A 172 -3.58 -14.22 -17.02
CA ILE A 172 -2.60 -15.25 -17.43
C ILE A 172 -1.24 -14.79 -16.92
N LYS A 173 -0.68 -15.52 -15.96
CA LYS A 173 0.67 -15.32 -15.45
C LYS A 173 1.65 -15.74 -16.55
N PHE A 174 2.40 -14.79 -17.12
CA PHE A 174 3.56 -15.09 -17.97
C PHE A 174 4.79 -15.35 -17.10
#